data_AF-A0A9E1U5U8-F1
#
_entry.id   AF-A0A9E1U5U8-F1
#
_cell.length_a   1.000
_cell.length_b   1.000
_cell.length_c   1.000
_cell.angle_alpha   90.00
_cell.angle_beta   90.00
_cell.angle_gamma   90.00
#
_symmetry.space_group_name_H-M   'P 1'
#
loop_
_entity.id
_entity.type
_entity.pdbx_description
1 polymer ?
#
loop_
_entity_poly.entity_id
_entity_poly.type
_entity_poly.pdbx_seq_one_letter_code
_entity_poly.pdbx_strand_id
1 'polypeptide(L)'
;QAVPDDFEDAREYHLTAAALCFPTRWNLREKIGHPMSEIHDPVPGYREQINAPVNQFMRRLTPEKPMWRINWSLNEDSTLFQPGGHGVLEATPHLTSENAGTEVFLRLERQTLRRLPMTSAILFTIRILQCPLEELNDSEAHQLAQTLRYWPEDLRIYKSFPVYGPAVLSYLEGRA
;
A
#
# COMPACT_ATOMS: atom_id res chain seq x y z
N GLN A 1 7.12 20.20 -39.93
CA GLN A 1 7.54 20.93 -38.72
C GLN A 1 7.81 19.88 -37.66
N ALA A 2 9.04 19.83 -37.16
CA ALA A 2 9.41 18.92 -36.08
C ALA A 2 8.72 19.38 -34.79
N VAL A 3 8.09 18.43 -34.09
CA VAL A 3 7.61 18.64 -32.73
C VAL A 3 8.85 18.82 -31.85
N PRO A 4 8.91 19.81 -30.94
CA PRO A 4 10.05 19.99 -30.04
C PRO A 4 10.28 18.73 -29.20
N ASP A 5 11.54 18.28 -29.09
CA ASP A 5 11.98 17.09 -28.32
C ASP A 5 11.67 17.16 -26.81
N ASP A 6 11.28 18.34 -26.31
CA ASP A 6 11.08 18.60 -24.88
C ASP A 6 9.79 17.95 -24.31
N PHE A 7 8.92 17.42 -25.16
CA PHE A 7 7.64 16.77 -24.76
C PHE A 7 7.63 15.24 -24.88
N GLU A 8 8.69 14.60 -25.40
CA GLU A 8 8.75 13.14 -25.44
C GLU A 8 9.02 12.51 -24.05
N ASP A 9 9.53 13.28 -23.09
CA ASP A 9 10.07 12.83 -21.80
C ASP A 9 9.04 12.68 -20.65
N ALA A 10 7.74 12.83 -20.96
CA ALA A 10 6.64 12.84 -19.98
C ALA A 10 5.73 11.58 -20.00
N ARG A 11 6.14 10.48 -20.65
CA ARG A 11 5.30 9.27 -20.69
C ARG A 11 5.38 8.52 -19.35
N GLU A 12 4.28 8.52 -18.61
CA GLU A 12 4.13 7.69 -17.40
C GLU A 12 4.02 6.21 -17.76
N TYR A 13 4.43 5.35 -16.81
CA TYR A 13 4.16 3.91 -16.90
C TYR A 13 2.65 3.65 -16.76
N HIS A 14 2.13 2.70 -17.52
CA HIS A 14 0.72 2.31 -17.49
C HIS A 14 0.59 0.86 -17.01
N LEU A 15 -0.49 0.55 -16.29
CA LEU A 15 -0.83 -0.83 -15.94
C LEU A 15 -1.49 -1.52 -17.14
N THR A 16 -0.72 -2.27 -17.93
CA THR A 16 -1.23 -2.88 -19.18
C THR A 16 -1.62 -4.35 -19.04
N ALA A 17 -1.13 -5.03 -18.00
CA ALA A 17 -1.47 -6.42 -17.69
C ALA A 17 -1.35 -6.67 -16.19
N ALA A 18 -2.22 -7.52 -15.63
CA ALA A 18 -2.16 -7.91 -14.23
C ALA A 18 -2.90 -9.23 -13.97
N ALA A 19 -2.46 -9.92 -12.91
CA ALA A 19 -3.24 -10.92 -12.21
C ALA A 19 -3.33 -10.48 -10.74
N LEU A 20 -4.53 -10.07 -10.30
CA LEU A 20 -4.75 -9.51 -8.96
C LEU A 20 -5.61 -10.46 -8.12
N CYS A 21 -4.95 -11.30 -7.34
CA CYS A 21 -5.63 -12.29 -6.51
C CYS A 21 -5.88 -11.81 -5.08
N PHE A 22 -5.03 -10.93 -4.53
CA PHE A 22 -5.07 -10.53 -3.12
C PHE A 22 -4.96 -9.00 -2.94
N PRO A 23 -5.88 -8.21 -3.51
CA PRO A 23 -5.87 -6.76 -3.36
C PRO A 23 -5.96 -6.34 -1.90
N THR A 24 -5.35 -5.19 -1.61
CA THR A 24 -5.49 -4.48 -0.32
C THR A 24 -6.33 -3.24 -0.57
N ARG A 25 -7.66 -3.39 -0.65
CA ARG A 25 -8.63 -2.29 -0.81
C ARG A 25 -8.45 -1.47 -2.09
N TRP A 26 -8.30 -2.16 -3.23
CA TRP A 26 -8.41 -1.57 -4.57
C TRP A 26 -8.90 -2.60 -5.61
N ASN A 27 -9.45 -2.12 -6.73
CA ASN A 27 -10.00 -2.96 -7.80
C ASN A 27 -9.16 -2.89 -9.08
N LEU A 28 -8.82 -4.05 -9.66
CA LEU A 28 -8.07 -4.08 -10.93
C LEU A 28 -8.83 -3.41 -12.08
N ARG A 29 -10.15 -3.62 -12.16
CA ARG A 29 -10.99 -3.09 -13.25
C ARG A 29 -10.99 -1.57 -13.33
N GLU A 30 -10.78 -0.90 -12.20
CA GLU A 30 -10.73 0.57 -12.10
C GLU A 30 -9.34 1.12 -12.42
N LYS A 31 -8.32 0.26 -12.52
CA LYS A 31 -6.90 0.66 -12.59
C LYS A 31 -6.18 0.19 -13.85
N ILE A 32 -6.63 -0.92 -14.44
CA ILE A 32 -6.07 -1.45 -15.69
C ILE A 32 -6.24 -0.44 -16.83
N GLY A 33 -5.19 -0.21 -17.59
CA GLY A 33 -5.15 0.74 -18.71
C GLY A 33 -4.77 2.18 -18.31
N HIS A 34 -4.77 2.51 -17.02
CA HIS A 34 -4.49 3.86 -16.53
C HIS A 34 -2.99 4.10 -16.24
N PRO A 35 -2.53 5.36 -16.30
CA PRO A 35 -1.18 5.75 -15.92
C PRO A 35 -0.97 5.70 -14.40
N MET A 36 0.29 5.68 -13.98
CA MET A 36 0.67 5.56 -12.56
C MET A 36 0.12 6.68 -11.68
N SER A 37 0.03 7.92 -12.17
CA SER A 37 -0.62 9.03 -11.44
C SER A 37 -2.07 8.71 -11.11
N GLU A 38 -2.88 8.38 -12.12
CA GLU A 38 -4.31 8.08 -11.95
C GLU A 38 -4.55 6.84 -11.07
N ILE A 39 -3.71 5.82 -11.21
CA ILE A 39 -3.79 4.63 -10.36
C ILE A 39 -3.64 5.01 -8.88
N HIS A 40 -2.71 5.92 -8.58
CA HIS A 40 -2.34 6.32 -7.22
C HIS A 40 -2.98 7.63 -6.75
N ASP A 41 -3.91 8.22 -7.50
CA ASP A 41 -4.62 9.45 -7.10
C ASP A 41 -5.24 9.39 -5.68
N PRO A 42 -5.74 8.24 -5.17
CA PRO A 42 -6.24 8.17 -3.80
C PRO A 42 -5.16 8.30 -2.72
N VAL A 43 -3.87 8.15 -3.07
CA VAL A 43 -2.76 8.20 -2.11
C VAL A 43 -2.43 9.66 -1.78
N PRO A 44 -2.48 10.07 -0.50
CA PRO A 44 -2.21 11.46 -0.12
C PRO A 44 -0.84 11.96 -0.61
N GLY A 45 -0.83 13.12 -1.26
CA GLY A 45 0.38 13.78 -1.77
C GLY A 45 1.09 13.06 -2.93
N TYR A 46 0.48 12.01 -3.51
CA TYR A 46 1.17 11.22 -4.53
C TYR A 46 1.51 12.05 -5.76
N ARG A 47 0.52 12.77 -6.30
CA ARG A 47 0.67 13.54 -7.54
C ARG A 47 1.70 14.65 -7.38
N GLU A 48 1.70 15.33 -6.24
CA GLU A 48 2.52 16.51 -5.96
C GLU A 48 3.95 16.14 -5.58
N GLN A 49 4.14 15.04 -4.84
CA GLN A 49 5.43 14.74 -4.18
C GLN A 49 6.07 13.41 -4.61
N ILE A 50 5.27 12.42 -5.01
CA ILE A 50 5.74 11.03 -5.17
C ILE A 50 5.86 10.64 -6.64
N ASN A 51 4.96 11.15 -7.49
CA ASN A 51 4.84 10.72 -8.88
C ASN A 51 6.13 10.93 -9.68
N ALA A 52 6.74 12.11 -9.61
CA ALA A 52 7.98 12.42 -10.34
C ALA A 52 9.17 11.56 -9.88
N PRO A 53 9.48 11.43 -8.57
CA PRO A 53 10.50 10.51 -8.08
C PRO A 53 10.27 9.06 -8.51
N VAL A 54 9.02 8.58 -8.45
CA VAL A 54 8.67 7.20 -8.82
C VAL A 54 8.88 6.95 -10.32
N ASN A 55 8.45 7.88 -11.18
CA ASN A 55 8.70 7.78 -12.62
C ASN A 55 10.20 7.80 -12.94
N GLN A 56 10.98 8.66 -12.27
CA GLN A 56 12.43 8.71 -12.45
C GLN A 56 13.11 7.40 -12.00
N PHE A 57 12.69 6.86 -10.85
CA PHE A 57 13.15 5.57 -10.37
C PHE A 57 12.84 4.46 -11.37
N MET A 58 11.59 4.38 -11.85
CA MET A 58 11.20 3.38 -12.83
C MET A 58 11.95 3.53 -14.14
N ARG A 59 12.32 4.73 -14.60
CA ARG A 59 13.20 4.93 -15.77
C ARG A 59 14.62 4.38 -15.56
N ARG A 60 15.16 4.47 -14.34
CA ARG A 60 16.52 4.03 -14.02
C ARG A 60 16.67 2.54 -13.71
N LEU A 61 15.56 1.83 -13.46
CA LEU A 61 15.58 0.39 -13.20
C LEU A 61 16.27 -0.36 -14.36
N THR A 62 17.10 -1.36 -14.12
CA THR A 62 17.67 -2.20 -15.20
C THR A 62 17.38 -3.67 -14.93
N PRO A 63 17.42 -4.56 -15.94
CA PRO A 63 17.19 -5.99 -15.72
C PRO A 63 18.13 -6.61 -14.67
N GLU A 64 19.35 -6.08 -14.53
CA GLU A 64 20.40 -6.54 -13.61
C GLU A 64 20.22 -5.99 -12.19
N LYS A 65 19.40 -4.95 -12.02
CA LYS A 65 19.18 -4.26 -10.74
C LYS A 65 17.70 -4.30 -10.35
N PRO A 66 17.13 -5.48 -10.04
CA PRO A 66 15.79 -5.56 -9.49
C PRO A 66 15.74 -4.91 -8.11
N MET A 67 14.56 -4.40 -7.75
CA MET A 67 14.35 -3.69 -6.50
C MET A 67 13.17 -4.29 -5.74
N TRP A 68 13.16 -4.09 -4.43
CA TRP A 68 12.03 -4.47 -3.60
C TRP A 68 11.80 -3.44 -2.50
N ARG A 69 10.58 -3.41 -1.99
CA ARG A 69 10.18 -2.61 -0.83
C ARG A 69 9.08 -3.34 -0.05
N ILE A 70 8.81 -2.86 1.16
CA ILE A 70 7.63 -3.25 1.93
C ILE A 70 6.64 -2.11 1.92
N ASN A 71 5.38 -2.42 1.67
CA ASN A 71 4.24 -1.58 2.05
C ASN A 71 3.45 -2.33 3.11
N TRP A 72 2.72 -1.63 3.97
CA TRP A 72 1.94 -2.27 5.03
C TRP A 72 0.65 -1.53 5.35
N SER A 73 -0.28 -2.26 5.95
CA SER A 73 -1.55 -1.77 6.49
C SER A 73 -1.99 -2.65 7.66
N LEU A 74 -3.03 -2.18 8.36
CA LEU A 74 -3.78 -2.99 9.31
C LEU A 74 -5.14 -3.31 8.70
N ASN A 75 -5.58 -4.56 8.88
CA ASN A 75 -6.84 -5.05 8.34
C ASN A 75 -7.59 -5.83 9.42
N GLU A 76 -8.89 -5.57 9.57
CA GLU A 76 -9.80 -6.25 10.51
C GLU A 76 -10.40 -7.55 9.94
N ASP A 77 -9.69 -8.19 9.00
CA ASP A 77 -10.08 -9.46 8.37
C ASP A 77 -8.82 -10.14 7.80
N SER A 78 -8.73 -11.46 7.99
CA SER A 78 -7.67 -12.32 7.45
C SER A 78 -7.88 -12.75 6.00
N THR A 79 -9.05 -12.49 5.40
CA THR A 79 -9.33 -12.84 4.00
C THR A 79 -8.27 -12.21 3.06
N LEU A 80 -7.74 -13.01 2.14
CA LEU A 80 -6.68 -12.51 1.24
C LEU A 80 -7.22 -11.60 0.14
N PHE A 81 -8.42 -11.89 -0.37
CA PHE A 81 -9.09 -11.12 -1.43
C PHE A 81 -9.96 -10.03 -0.81
N GLN A 82 -9.40 -8.82 -0.68
CA GLN A 82 -10.12 -7.65 -0.14
C GLN A 82 -10.24 -6.55 -1.21
N PRO A 83 -11.09 -6.75 -2.24
CA PRO A 83 -11.43 -5.69 -3.17
C PRO A 83 -12.25 -4.62 -2.44
N GLY A 84 -12.12 -3.36 -2.85
CA GLY A 84 -12.79 -2.24 -2.17
C GLY A 84 -12.01 -0.95 -2.36
N GLY A 85 -12.38 0.10 -1.62
CA GLY A 85 -11.65 1.36 -1.59
C GLY A 85 -10.98 1.59 -0.23
N HIS A 86 -10.00 2.48 -0.23
CA HIS A 86 -9.46 3.10 0.97
C HIS A 86 -10.46 4.12 1.56
N GLY A 87 -10.28 4.52 2.83
CA GLY A 87 -11.10 5.60 3.41
C GLY A 87 -12.46 5.19 3.97
N VAL A 88 -12.69 3.91 4.28
CA VAL A 88 -13.87 3.50 5.06
C VAL A 88 -13.87 4.20 6.41
N LEU A 89 -15.00 4.80 6.79
CA LEU A 89 -15.20 5.54 8.05
C LEU A 89 -16.22 4.90 8.99
N GLU A 90 -16.96 3.89 8.52
CA GLU A 90 -17.93 3.17 9.35
C GLU A 90 -17.17 2.22 10.30
N ALA A 91 -17.41 2.39 11.60
CA ALA A 91 -16.76 1.60 12.64
C ALA A 91 -17.10 0.11 12.51
N THR A 92 -16.11 -0.75 12.74
CA THR A 92 -16.29 -2.20 12.81
C THR A 92 -17.02 -2.51 14.12
N PRO A 93 -18.32 -2.89 14.11
CA PRO A 93 -19.18 -2.84 15.30
C PRO A 93 -18.78 -3.76 16.46
N HIS A 94 -17.82 -4.65 16.24
CA HIS A 94 -17.42 -5.71 17.17
C HIS A 94 -15.96 -5.60 17.62
N LEU A 95 -15.19 -4.62 17.12
CA LEU A 95 -13.78 -4.50 17.46
C LEU A 95 -13.60 -3.75 18.78
N THR A 96 -12.89 -4.37 19.72
CA THR A 96 -12.55 -3.81 21.03
C THR A 96 -11.06 -4.02 21.32
N SER A 97 -10.55 -3.40 22.39
CA SER A 97 -9.16 -3.63 22.82
C SER A 97 -8.88 -5.09 23.21
N GLU A 98 -9.90 -5.81 23.67
CA GLU A 98 -9.75 -7.19 24.16
C GLU A 98 -9.60 -8.20 23.01
N ASN A 99 -10.20 -7.93 21.84
CA ASN A 99 -10.13 -8.82 20.67
C ASN A 99 -9.26 -8.29 19.53
N ALA A 100 -8.75 -7.05 19.61
CA ALA A 100 -7.89 -6.48 18.56
C ALA A 100 -6.63 -7.31 18.27
N GLY A 101 -6.13 -8.07 19.27
CA GLY A 101 -5.01 -8.99 19.10
C GLY A 101 -5.26 -10.09 18.08
N THR A 102 -6.45 -10.68 18.09
CA THR A 102 -6.82 -11.82 17.23
C THR A 102 -7.53 -11.40 15.95
N GLU A 103 -8.26 -10.27 15.98
CA GLU A 103 -9.12 -9.84 14.87
C GLU A 103 -8.43 -8.85 13.91
N VAL A 104 -7.34 -8.20 14.35
CA VAL A 104 -6.58 -7.26 13.50
C VAL A 104 -5.28 -7.89 13.07
N PHE A 105 -4.99 -7.75 11.78
CA PHE A 105 -3.81 -8.31 11.14
C PHE A 105 -2.91 -7.20 10.63
N LEU A 106 -1.62 -7.29 10.95
CA LEU A 106 -0.58 -6.57 10.24
C LEU A 106 -0.39 -7.23 8.87
N ARG A 107 -0.82 -6.53 7.81
CA ARG A 107 -0.72 -7.00 6.43
C ARG A 107 0.46 -6.34 5.76
N LEU A 108 1.46 -7.14 5.38
CA LEU A 108 2.65 -6.71 4.67
C LEU A 108 2.57 -7.08 3.20
N GLU A 109 3.02 -6.16 2.37
CA GLU A 109 3.16 -6.34 0.93
C GLU A 109 4.66 -6.32 0.59
N ARG A 110 5.24 -7.49 0.36
CA ARG A 110 6.58 -7.57 -0.23
C ARG A 110 6.47 -7.32 -1.73
N GLN A 111 6.79 -6.10 -2.10
CA GLN A 111 6.67 -5.58 -3.46
C GLN A 111 8.02 -5.71 -4.17
N THR A 112 8.03 -6.28 -5.38
CA THR A 112 9.26 -6.37 -6.20
C THR A 112 9.04 -5.75 -7.58
N LEU A 113 10.09 -5.13 -8.11
CA LEU A 113 10.12 -4.45 -9.40
C LEU A 113 11.31 -4.97 -10.20
N ARG A 114 11.04 -5.49 -11.40
CA ARG A 114 12.09 -5.96 -12.31
C ARG A 114 11.79 -5.52 -13.74
N ARG A 115 12.77 -4.92 -14.41
CA ARG A 115 12.67 -4.67 -15.84
C ARG A 115 12.90 -5.98 -16.62
N LEU A 116 11.99 -6.28 -17.53
CA LEU A 116 12.11 -7.46 -18.41
C LEU A 116 13.08 -7.15 -19.56
N PRO A 117 14.07 -8.02 -19.84
CA PRO A 117 15.14 -7.71 -20.79
C PRO A 117 14.67 -7.63 -22.24
N MET A 118 13.62 -8.36 -22.63
CA MET A 118 13.15 -8.42 -24.01
C MET A 118 12.15 -7.31 -24.35
N THR A 119 11.29 -6.94 -23.41
CA THR A 119 10.16 -6.01 -23.66
C THR A 119 10.34 -4.65 -23.01
N SER A 120 11.32 -4.49 -22.12
CA SER A 120 11.54 -3.30 -21.28
C SER A 120 10.38 -2.96 -20.33
N ALA A 121 9.31 -3.77 -20.30
CA ALA A 121 8.23 -3.66 -19.34
C ALA A 121 8.74 -3.89 -17.91
N ILE A 122 8.06 -3.30 -16.93
CA ILE A 122 8.38 -3.50 -15.51
C ILE A 122 7.38 -4.50 -14.95
N LEU A 123 7.90 -5.65 -14.51
CA LEU A 123 7.13 -6.61 -13.74
C LEU A 123 7.09 -6.16 -12.28
N PHE A 124 5.88 -5.88 -11.81
CA PHE A 124 5.58 -5.58 -10.41
C PHE A 124 4.88 -6.77 -9.75
N THR A 125 5.48 -7.32 -8.70
CA THR A 125 4.87 -8.45 -7.96
C THR A 125 4.60 -8.06 -6.52
N ILE A 126 3.48 -8.50 -5.98
CA ILE A 126 3.10 -8.26 -4.58
C ILE A 126 2.88 -9.61 -3.90
N ARG A 127 3.73 -9.93 -2.93
CA ARG A 127 3.50 -11.06 -2.03
C ARG A 127 2.90 -10.54 -0.73
N ILE A 128 1.70 -11.03 -0.40
CA ILE A 128 1.03 -10.74 0.86
C ILE A 128 1.57 -11.64 1.96
N LEU A 129 1.84 -11.06 3.11
CA LEU A 129 2.09 -11.72 4.39
C LEU A 129 1.14 -11.09 5.42
N GLN A 130 0.59 -11.89 6.32
CA GLN A 130 -0.29 -11.41 7.39
C GLN A 130 0.12 -12.08 8.70
N CYS A 131 0.12 -11.31 9.78
CA CYS A 131 0.20 -11.82 11.15
C CYS A 131 -0.85 -11.11 12.01
N PRO A 132 -1.57 -11.82 12.89
CA PRO A 132 -2.43 -11.19 13.88
C PRO A 132 -1.57 -10.36 14.85
N LEU A 133 -2.14 -9.29 15.42
CA LEU A 133 -1.39 -8.40 16.31
C LEU A 133 -0.90 -9.09 17.58
N GLU A 134 -1.54 -10.19 18.01
CA GLU A 134 -1.11 -10.98 19.15
C GLU A 134 0.24 -11.70 18.94
N GLU A 135 0.59 -12.01 17.69
CA GLU A 135 1.86 -12.67 17.36
C GLU A 135 3.06 -11.71 17.42
N LEU A 136 2.82 -10.40 17.44
CA LEU A 136 3.90 -9.42 17.60
C LEU A 136 4.58 -9.60 18.96
N ASN A 137 5.88 -9.41 19.04
CA ASN A 137 6.55 -9.27 20.33
C ASN A 137 6.33 -7.86 20.92
N ASP A 138 6.65 -7.67 22.20
CA ASP A 138 6.33 -6.41 22.89
C ASP A 138 7.10 -5.21 22.31
N SER A 139 8.31 -5.43 21.79
CA SER A 139 9.06 -4.37 21.11
C SER A 139 8.40 -3.95 19.78
N GLU A 140 7.93 -4.93 18.99
CA GLU A 140 7.20 -4.67 17.75
C GLU A 140 5.86 -3.98 18.01
N ALA A 141 5.12 -4.43 19.02
CA ALA A 141 3.86 -3.82 19.43
C ALA A 141 4.06 -2.36 19.85
N HIS A 142 5.10 -2.07 20.63
CA HIS A 142 5.46 -0.72 21.04
C HIS A 142 5.83 0.18 19.84
N GLN A 143 6.65 -0.31 18.91
CA GLN A 143 7.04 0.44 17.71
C GLN A 143 5.84 0.71 16.79
N LEU A 144 4.94 -0.26 16.65
CA LEU A 144 3.71 -0.10 15.89
C LEU A 144 2.80 0.96 16.53
N ALA A 145 2.60 0.91 17.85
CA ALA A 145 1.80 1.92 18.56
C ALA A 145 2.36 3.34 18.36
N GLN A 146 3.68 3.52 18.51
CA GLN A 146 4.34 4.79 18.24
C GLN A 146 4.08 5.27 16.81
N THR A 147 4.25 4.38 15.83
CA THR A 147 4.06 4.71 14.42
C THR A 147 2.62 5.17 14.13
N LEU A 148 1.63 4.45 14.65
CA LEU A 148 0.21 4.78 14.48
C LEU A 148 -0.15 6.13 15.14
N ARG A 149 0.44 6.46 16.29
CA ARG A 149 0.23 7.76 16.96
C ARG A 149 0.68 8.93 16.09
N TYR A 150 1.80 8.79 15.38
CA TYR A 150 2.36 9.88 14.56
C TYR A 150 1.93 9.87 13.09
N TRP A 151 1.00 8.98 12.70
CA TRP A 151 0.45 9.03 11.36
C TRP A 151 -0.24 10.38 11.09
N PRO A 152 0.12 11.06 9.98
CA PRO A 152 -0.61 12.22 9.48
C PRO A 152 -2.10 11.93 9.29
N GLU A 153 -2.94 12.94 9.44
CA GLU A 153 -4.41 12.78 9.43
C GLU A 153 -4.93 12.25 8.08
N ASP A 154 -4.40 12.75 6.97
CA ASP A 154 -4.72 12.28 5.63
C ASP A 154 -4.36 10.79 5.44
N LEU A 155 -3.22 10.35 5.99
CA LEU A 155 -2.82 8.95 5.98
C LEU A 155 -3.73 8.09 6.87
N ARG A 156 -4.15 8.60 8.03
CA ARG A 156 -5.11 7.92 8.92
C ARG A 156 -6.41 7.64 8.19
N ILE A 157 -6.97 8.66 7.53
CA ILE A 157 -8.20 8.52 6.74
C ILE A 157 -7.98 7.52 5.60
N TYR A 158 -6.91 7.68 4.80
CA TYR A 158 -6.60 6.78 3.70
C TYR A 158 -6.48 5.31 4.16
N LYS A 159 -5.84 5.05 5.30
CA LYS A 159 -5.69 3.70 5.87
C LYS A 159 -6.91 3.22 6.66
N SER A 160 -8.02 3.95 6.66
CA SER A 160 -9.23 3.64 7.46
C SER A 160 -8.98 3.54 8.96
N PHE A 161 -7.95 4.24 9.46
CA PHE A 161 -7.57 4.24 10.85
C PHE A 161 -8.69 4.65 11.82
N PRO A 162 -9.61 5.59 11.53
CA PRO A 162 -10.70 5.92 12.44
C PRO A 162 -11.62 4.73 12.80
N VAL A 163 -11.65 3.69 11.97
CA VAL A 163 -12.51 2.50 12.15
C VAL A 163 -11.98 1.59 13.26
N TYR A 164 -10.67 1.32 13.27
CA TYR A 164 -10.05 0.32 14.16
C TYR A 164 -9.00 0.93 15.11
N GLY A 165 -8.52 2.13 14.82
CA GLY A 165 -7.35 2.75 15.43
C GLY A 165 -7.42 2.89 16.94
N PRO A 166 -8.54 3.36 17.54
CA PRO A 166 -8.66 3.47 18.99
C PRO A 166 -8.51 2.11 19.72
N ALA A 167 -9.19 1.07 19.23
CA ALA A 167 -9.13 -0.28 19.81
C ALA A 167 -7.72 -0.88 19.68
N VAL A 168 -7.12 -0.74 18.50
CA VAL A 168 -5.76 -1.21 18.22
C VAL A 168 -4.71 -0.50 19.08
N LEU A 169 -4.77 0.83 19.19
CA LEU A 169 -3.84 1.57 20.04
C LEU A 169 -3.96 1.15 21.50
N SER A 170 -5.19 1.05 22.03
CA SER A 170 -5.41 0.61 23.40
C SER A 170 -4.88 -0.81 23.65
N TYR A 171 -5.04 -1.72 22.68
CA TYR A 171 -4.48 -3.06 22.77
C TYR A 171 -2.94 -3.05 22.78
N LEU A 172 -2.31 -2.40 21.79
CA LEU A 172 -0.86 -2.38 21.66
C LEU A 172 -0.16 -1.71 22.85
N GLU A 173 -0.78 -0.67 23.42
CA GLU A 173 -0.26 0.04 24.60
C GLU A 173 -0.43 -0.76 25.89
N GLY A 174 -1.48 -1.58 26.00
CA GLY A 174 -1.66 -2.50 27.11
C GLY A 174 -0.67 -3.67 27.13
N ARG A 175 0.05 -3.89 26.01
CA ARG A 175 1.13 -4.89 25.89
C ARG A 175 2.52 -4.34 26.20
N ALA A 176 2.68 -3.02 26.20
CA ALA A 176 3.97 -2.34 26.34
C ALA A 176 4.40 -2.14 27.80
#